data_AF-A0A354I9B1-F1
#
_entry.id   AF-A0A354I9B1-F1
#
_cell.length_a   1.000
_cell.length_b   1.000
_cell.length_c   1.000
_cell.angle_alpha   90.00
_cell.angle_beta   90.00
_cell.angle_gamma   90.00
#
_symmetry.space_group_name_H-M   'P 1'
#
loop_
_entity.id
_entity.type
_entity.pdbx_description
1 polymer ?
#
loop_
_entity_poly.entity_id
_entity_poly.type
_entity_poly.pdbx_seq_one_letter_code
_entity_poly.pdbx_strand_id
1 'polypeptide(L)'
;VNEKQAAEVLRIAKEKNLLLTEAIWTRYMPSRKMINDLLAEKIIGDVIKLTANLNYPLCDKERIVKPELAGGALLDVGIYPLNFAYMHFGDKVKEMHSAVQMTSAGVDGENGMILLYEDGRMAILNSGIHGKSDSQGVFYGSAGCMIVENINNPEAIKIYDKERNLIREVKVPEQISGYEY
;
A
#
# COMPACT_ATOMS: atom_id res chain seq x y z
N VAL A 1 -9.79 -11.97 12.75
CA VAL A 1 -8.94 -12.09 11.55
C VAL A 1 -7.51 -11.81 11.98
N ASN A 2 -6.59 -12.77 11.84
CA ASN A 2 -5.19 -12.60 12.27
C ASN A 2 -4.24 -13.60 11.57
N GLU A 3 -2.94 -13.45 11.85
CA GLU A 3 -1.86 -14.28 11.32
C GLU A 3 -2.09 -15.78 11.54
N LYS A 4 -2.52 -16.21 12.74
CA LYS A 4 -2.73 -17.63 13.04
C LYS A 4 -3.80 -18.27 12.15
N GLN A 5 -4.87 -17.52 11.86
CA GLN A 5 -5.93 -17.97 10.96
C GLN A 5 -5.40 -18.09 9.52
N ALA A 6 -4.57 -17.14 9.07
CA ALA A 6 -3.93 -17.19 7.76
C ALA A 6 -2.94 -18.37 7.64
N ALA A 7 -2.10 -18.57 8.65
CA ALA A 7 -1.15 -19.68 8.71
C ALA A 7 -1.85 -21.05 8.64
N GLU A 8 -2.99 -21.18 9.33
CA GLU A 8 -3.76 -22.43 9.33
C GLU A 8 -4.34 -22.76 7.94
N VAL A 9 -4.93 -21.79 7.23
CA VAL A 9 -5.46 -22.04 5.89
C VAL A 9 -4.35 -22.32 4.87
N LEU A 10 -3.18 -21.66 5.00
CA LEU A 10 -2.00 -21.94 4.19
C LEU A 10 -1.45 -23.35 4.44
N ARG A 11 -1.41 -23.79 5.70
CA ARG A 11 -1.03 -25.16 6.08
C ARG A 11 -1.95 -26.19 5.44
N ILE A 12 -3.26 -26.01 5.57
CA ILE A 12 -4.27 -26.92 4.99
C ILE A 12 -4.14 -26.97 3.46
N ALA A 13 -3.98 -25.82 2.79
CA ALA A 13 -3.80 -25.76 1.34
C ALA A 13 -2.56 -26.54 0.89
N LYS A 14 -1.44 -26.39 1.61
CA LYS A 14 -0.20 -27.13 1.37
C LYS A 14 -0.38 -28.64 1.54
N GLU A 15 -1.01 -29.07 2.63
CA GLU A 15 -1.28 -30.51 2.91
C GLU A 15 -2.17 -31.16 1.85
N LYS A 16 -3.11 -30.40 1.29
CA LYS A 16 -4.02 -30.87 0.24
C LYS A 16 -3.49 -30.66 -1.17
N ASN A 17 -2.28 -30.08 -1.33
CA ASN A 17 -1.71 -29.70 -2.62
C ASN A 17 -2.66 -28.83 -3.47
N LEU A 18 -3.28 -27.84 -2.84
CA LEU A 18 -4.19 -26.88 -3.48
C LEU A 18 -3.53 -25.51 -3.62
N LEU A 19 -3.87 -24.81 -4.70
CA LEU A 19 -3.54 -23.39 -4.84
C LEU A 19 -4.42 -22.56 -3.90
N LEU A 20 -3.79 -21.77 -3.05
CA LEU A 20 -4.44 -20.74 -2.24
C LEU A 20 -3.67 -19.44 -2.42
N THR A 21 -4.37 -18.36 -2.75
CA THR A 21 -3.80 -17.02 -2.87
C THR A 21 -4.71 -16.01 -2.20
N GLU A 22 -4.10 -14.94 -1.69
CA GLU A 22 -4.82 -13.78 -1.17
C GLU A 22 -5.31 -12.93 -2.34
N ALA A 23 -6.57 -12.49 -2.30
CA ALA A 23 -7.22 -11.70 -3.34
C ALA A 23 -6.80 -10.21 -3.31
N ILE A 24 -5.49 -9.94 -3.24
CA ILE A 24 -4.93 -8.58 -3.32
C ILE A 24 -4.77 -8.21 -4.79
N TRP A 25 -5.89 -7.79 -5.40
CA TRP A 25 -5.99 -7.38 -6.80
C TRP A 25 -4.88 -6.41 -7.25
N THR A 26 -4.46 -5.45 -6.42
CA THR A 26 -3.37 -4.50 -6.74
C THR A 26 -2.03 -5.17 -7.05
N ARG A 27 -1.77 -6.40 -6.58
CA ARG A 27 -0.56 -7.16 -6.92
C ARG A 27 -0.52 -7.63 -8.37
N TYR A 28 -1.69 -7.73 -8.99
CA TYR A 28 -1.90 -8.27 -10.34
C TYR A 28 -2.10 -7.17 -11.39
N MET A 29 -2.29 -5.92 -10.97
CA MET A 29 -2.42 -4.80 -11.89
C MET A 29 -1.12 -4.54 -12.68
N PRO A 30 -1.20 -4.18 -13.98
CA PRO A 30 -0.05 -3.81 -14.79
C PRO A 30 0.78 -2.65 -14.20
N SER A 31 0.10 -1.76 -13.46
CA SER A 31 0.69 -0.62 -12.78
C SER A 31 1.85 -1.01 -11.87
N ARG A 32 1.79 -2.17 -11.19
CA ARG A 32 2.88 -2.67 -10.34
C ARG A 32 4.17 -2.82 -11.15
N LYS A 33 4.08 -3.46 -12.33
CA LYS A 33 5.23 -3.65 -13.21
C LYS A 33 5.72 -2.30 -13.74
N MET A 34 4.81 -1.44 -14.19
CA MET A 34 5.15 -0.11 -14.70
C MET A 34 5.92 0.72 -13.65
N ILE A 35 5.46 0.73 -12.40
CA ILE A 35 6.14 1.42 -11.29
C ILE A 35 7.55 0.85 -11.10
N ASN A 36 7.69 -0.47 -11.02
CA ASN A 36 8.99 -1.12 -10.83
C ASN A 36 9.96 -0.87 -11.99
N ASP A 37 9.47 -0.90 -13.24
CA ASP A 37 10.27 -0.60 -14.42
C ASP A 37 10.78 0.86 -14.36
N LEU A 38 9.91 1.83 -14.05
CA LEU A 38 10.29 3.25 -13.91
C LEU A 38 11.29 3.48 -12.77
N LEU A 39 11.17 2.76 -11.65
CA LEU A 39 12.15 2.81 -10.57
C LEU A 39 13.51 2.23 -11.01
N ALA A 40 13.49 1.18 -11.83
CA ALA A 40 14.70 0.55 -12.37
C ALA A 40 15.42 1.44 -13.39
N GLU A 41 14.72 2.37 -14.07
CA GLU A 41 15.33 3.37 -14.95
C GLU A 41 16.21 4.39 -14.20
N LYS A 42 16.13 4.46 -12.86
CA LYS A 42 16.94 5.37 -12.02
C LYS A 42 16.81 6.86 -12.37
N ILE A 43 15.70 7.28 -13.01
CA ILE A 43 15.45 8.70 -13.32
C ILE A 43 15.46 9.56 -12.04
N ILE A 44 14.90 9.05 -10.95
CA ILE A 44 14.91 9.71 -9.64
C ILE A 44 16.10 9.33 -8.77
N GLY A 45 17.10 8.64 -9.32
CA GLY A 45 18.27 8.13 -8.61
C GLY A 45 17.96 6.93 -7.72
N ASP A 46 18.71 6.79 -6.63
CA ASP A 46 18.47 5.74 -5.64
C ASP A 46 17.31 6.12 -4.73
N VAL A 47 16.30 5.24 -4.63
CA VAL A 47 15.14 5.45 -3.77
C VAL A 47 15.54 5.24 -2.32
N ILE A 48 15.26 6.24 -1.47
CA ILE A 48 15.63 6.26 -0.05
C ILE A 48 14.39 6.14 0.83
N LYS A 49 13.27 6.71 0.40
CA LYS A 49 12.04 6.77 1.19
C LYS A 49 10.80 6.54 0.33
N LEU A 50 9.80 5.90 0.92
CA LEU A 50 8.45 5.77 0.39
C LEU A 50 7.45 6.40 1.38
N THR A 51 6.45 7.10 0.87
CA THR A 51 5.23 7.42 1.63
C THR A 51 4.03 6.88 0.87
N ALA A 52 3.05 6.31 1.56
CA ALA A 52 1.80 5.90 0.92
C ALA A 52 0.63 6.04 1.88
N ASN A 53 -0.55 6.35 1.34
CA ASN A 53 -1.73 6.50 2.17
C ASN A 53 -3.01 6.03 1.48
N LEU A 54 -3.99 5.63 2.29
CA LEU A 54 -5.35 5.40 1.82
C LEU A 54 -6.36 5.67 2.93
N ASN A 55 -7.15 6.73 2.74
CA ASN A 55 -8.17 7.15 3.71
C ASN A 55 -9.48 7.44 2.98
N TYR A 56 -10.59 7.00 3.55
CA TYR A 56 -11.93 7.28 3.06
C TYR A 56 -12.87 7.61 4.22
N PRO A 57 -13.90 8.45 4.02
CA PRO A 57 -14.93 8.69 5.03
C PRO A 57 -15.89 7.50 5.08
N LEU A 58 -15.59 6.52 5.93
CA LEU A 58 -16.24 5.20 5.98
C LEU A 58 -17.02 4.93 7.27
N CYS A 59 -17.12 5.91 8.18
CA CYS A 59 -17.83 5.76 9.45
C CYS A 59 -19.34 5.46 9.30
N ASP A 60 -19.93 5.67 8.12
CA ASP A 60 -21.32 5.33 7.80
C ASP A 60 -21.49 3.84 7.42
N LYS A 61 -20.39 3.10 7.21
CA LYS A 61 -20.41 1.70 6.79
C LYS A 61 -20.37 0.78 8.00
N GLU A 62 -21.47 0.08 8.25
CA GLU A 62 -21.61 -0.86 9.36
C GLU A 62 -20.48 -1.90 9.43
N ARG A 63 -20.05 -2.43 8.27
CA ARG A 63 -18.96 -3.40 8.16
C ARG A 63 -17.62 -2.87 8.67
N ILE A 64 -17.40 -1.56 8.58
CA ILE A 64 -16.14 -0.89 8.96
C ILE A 64 -16.11 -0.61 10.46
N VAL A 65 -17.24 -0.21 11.05
CA VAL A 65 -17.27 0.28 12.43
C VAL A 65 -17.52 -0.80 13.49
N LYS A 66 -17.91 -2.01 13.07
CA LYS A 66 -18.25 -3.13 13.98
C LYS A 66 -17.04 -4.04 14.29
N PRO A 67 -16.63 -4.16 15.56
CA PRO A 67 -15.54 -5.06 15.96
C PRO A 67 -15.82 -6.54 15.63
N GLU A 68 -17.06 -6.99 15.77
CA GLU A 68 -17.46 -8.38 15.51
C GLU A 68 -17.32 -8.78 14.03
N LEU A 69 -17.24 -7.80 13.14
CA LEU A 69 -17.00 -7.99 11.71
C LEU A 69 -15.52 -7.81 11.33
N ALA A 70 -14.63 -7.66 12.33
CA ALA A 70 -13.23 -7.31 12.14
C ALA A 70 -13.05 -6.02 11.30
N GLY A 71 -13.89 -5.01 11.58
CA GLY A 71 -13.76 -3.69 11.00
C GLY A 71 -12.54 -2.92 11.52
N GLY A 72 -12.40 -1.68 11.06
CA GLY A 72 -11.29 -0.78 11.36
C GLY A 72 -10.47 -0.45 10.12
N ALA A 73 -9.76 0.67 10.17
CA ALA A 73 -8.97 1.17 9.06
C ALA A 73 -7.90 0.18 8.59
N LEU A 74 -7.21 -0.53 9.50
CA LEU A 74 -6.06 -1.37 9.19
C LEU A 74 -6.41 -2.52 8.25
N LEU A 75 -7.48 -3.27 8.56
CA LEU A 75 -7.88 -4.44 7.77
C LEU A 75 -8.58 -4.05 6.46
N ASP A 76 -9.18 -2.85 6.42
CA ASP A 76 -9.96 -2.42 5.27
C ASP A 76 -9.19 -1.59 4.25
N VAL A 77 -8.46 -0.58 4.73
CA VAL A 77 -7.73 0.38 3.90
C VAL A 77 -6.23 0.35 4.17
N GLY A 78 -5.79 -0.04 5.37
CA GLY A 78 -4.37 -0.11 5.76
C GLY A 78 -3.58 -1.22 5.07
N ILE A 79 -4.25 -2.28 4.61
CA ILE A 79 -3.63 -3.33 3.79
C ILE A 79 -3.04 -2.79 2.48
N TYR A 80 -3.57 -1.68 1.94
CA TYR A 80 -3.15 -1.12 0.66
C TYR A 80 -1.78 -0.42 0.73
N PRO A 81 -1.55 0.56 1.62
CA PRO A 81 -0.21 1.16 1.75
C PRO A 81 0.83 0.15 2.24
N LEU A 82 0.46 -0.83 3.08
CA LEU A 82 1.34 -1.94 3.45
C LEU A 82 1.76 -2.78 2.23
N ASN A 83 0.79 -3.19 1.41
CA ASN A 83 1.08 -3.94 0.18
C ASN A 83 1.86 -3.09 -0.83
N PHE A 84 1.57 -1.80 -0.95
CA PHE A 84 2.32 -0.91 -1.82
C PHE A 84 3.80 -0.87 -1.42
N ALA A 85 4.10 -0.71 -0.13
CA ALA A 85 5.48 -0.80 0.36
C ALA A 85 6.10 -2.18 0.10
N TYR A 86 5.39 -3.26 0.42
CA TYR A 86 5.87 -4.63 0.21
C TYR A 86 6.20 -4.93 -1.26
N MET A 87 5.34 -4.51 -2.20
CA MET A 87 5.52 -4.77 -3.63
C MET A 87 6.76 -4.10 -4.23
N HIS A 88 7.21 -3.00 -3.65
CA HIS A 88 8.27 -2.15 -4.20
C HIS A 88 9.57 -2.17 -3.38
N PHE A 89 9.48 -2.35 -2.06
CA PHE A 89 10.64 -2.40 -1.16
C PHE A 89 10.99 -3.82 -0.69
N GLY A 90 10.05 -4.77 -0.77
CA GLY A 90 10.22 -6.16 -0.35
C GLY A 90 9.80 -6.41 1.10
N ASP A 91 10.31 -7.49 1.68
CA ASP A 91 9.88 -8.02 2.98
C ASP A 91 10.93 -7.91 4.10
N LYS A 92 12.12 -7.39 3.78
CA LYS A 92 13.27 -7.26 4.68
C LYS A 92 13.15 -6.05 5.61
N VAL A 93 12.10 -6.02 6.42
CA VAL A 93 11.85 -5.00 7.43
C VAL A 93 12.71 -5.30 8.66
N LYS A 94 13.55 -4.33 9.04
CA LYS A 94 14.42 -4.37 10.22
C LYS A 94 13.68 -3.91 11.48
N GLU A 95 12.91 -2.82 11.37
CA GLU A 95 12.21 -2.21 12.51
C GLU A 95 10.87 -1.61 12.06
N MET A 96 9.88 -1.66 12.96
CA MET A 96 8.55 -1.11 12.74
C MET A 96 8.07 -0.34 13.96
N HIS A 97 7.55 0.87 13.73
CA HIS A 97 6.83 1.65 14.72
C HIS A 97 5.42 1.98 14.23
N SER A 98 4.45 2.02 15.13
CA SER A 98 3.07 2.35 14.78
C SER A 98 2.39 3.18 15.85
N ALA A 99 1.41 3.97 15.43
CA ALA A 99 0.47 4.66 16.31
C ALA A 99 -0.95 4.47 15.79
N VAL A 100 -1.93 4.50 16.70
CA VAL A 100 -3.34 4.25 16.38
C VAL A 100 -4.24 5.21 17.14
N GLN A 101 -5.26 5.72 16.46
CA GLN A 101 -6.42 6.31 17.10
C GLN A 101 -7.53 5.27 17.14
N MET A 102 -7.98 4.89 18.33
CA MET A 102 -9.12 3.99 18.49
C MET A 102 -10.44 4.76 18.42
N THR A 103 -11.44 4.16 17.78
CA THR A 103 -12.83 4.62 17.85
C THR A 103 -13.46 4.23 19.19
N SER A 104 -14.59 4.84 19.55
CA SER A 104 -15.37 4.44 20.72
C SER A 104 -15.97 3.03 20.62
N ALA A 105 -16.11 2.50 19.40
CA ALA A 105 -16.60 1.15 19.15
C ALA A 105 -15.51 0.09 19.40
N GLY A 106 -14.23 0.47 19.52
CA GLY A 106 -13.12 -0.45 19.77
C GLY A 106 -12.41 -0.99 18.51
N VAL A 107 -12.72 -0.44 17.33
CA VAL A 107 -11.89 -0.60 16.12
C VAL A 107 -10.97 0.58 15.93
N ASP A 108 -9.90 0.42 15.15
CA ASP A 108 -8.99 1.50 14.79
C ASP A 108 -9.62 2.45 13.74
N GLY A 109 -9.54 3.76 14.02
CA GLY A 109 -10.07 4.82 13.17
C GLY A 109 -9.01 5.45 12.26
N GLU A 110 -7.79 5.61 12.78
CA GLU A 110 -6.61 6.12 12.06
C GLU A 110 -5.39 5.30 12.46
N ASN A 111 -4.51 5.03 11.49
CA ASN A 111 -3.26 4.31 11.69
C ASN A 111 -2.09 5.07 11.07
N GLY A 112 -0.95 5.08 11.76
CA GLY A 112 0.34 5.44 11.18
C GLY A 112 1.35 4.32 11.42
N MET A 113 2.17 4.02 10.41
CA MET A 113 3.21 3.00 10.45
C MET A 113 4.51 3.54 9.83
N ILE A 114 5.64 3.26 10.46
CA ILE A 114 6.98 3.53 9.95
C ILE A 114 7.72 2.20 9.86
N LEU A 115 8.23 1.87 8.68
CA LEU A 115 9.02 0.67 8.41
C LEU A 115 10.45 1.07 8.04
N LEU A 116 11.44 0.59 8.76
CA LEU A 116 12.85 0.68 8.41
C LEU A 116 13.31 -0.66 7.83
N TYR A 117 13.90 -0.65 6.64
CA TYR A 117 14.36 -1.86 5.94
C TYR A 117 15.83 -2.15 6.26
N GLU A 118 16.26 -3.40 6.06
CA GLU A 118 17.65 -3.83 6.30
C GLU A 118 18.68 -3.04 5.49
N ASP A 119 18.31 -2.55 4.32
CA ASP A 119 19.15 -1.73 3.43
C ASP A 119 19.12 -0.22 3.75
N GLY A 120 18.44 0.18 4.82
CA GLY A 120 18.35 1.55 5.29
C GLY A 120 17.25 2.38 4.63
N ARG A 121 16.50 1.86 3.65
CA ARG A 121 15.31 2.53 3.12
C ARG A 121 14.20 2.60 4.18
N MET A 122 13.32 3.60 4.06
CA MET A 122 12.22 3.80 5.00
C MET A 122 10.87 3.96 4.29
N ALA A 123 9.81 3.36 4.82
CA ALA A 123 8.43 3.62 4.39
C ALA A 123 7.62 4.26 5.52
N ILE A 124 6.84 5.30 5.22
CA ILE A 124 5.90 5.94 6.13
C ILE A 124 4.50 5.80 5.56
N LEU A 125 3.64 5.08 6.25
CA LEU A 125 2.36 4.62 5.77
C LEU A 125 1.25 5.12 6.70
N ASN A 126 0.10 5.51 6.14
CA ASN A 126 -1.06 5.83 6.95
C ASN A 126 -2.37 5.40 6.27
N SER A 127 -3.39 5.19 7.09
CA SER A 127 -4.73 4.83 6.64
C SER A 127 -5.77 5.20 7.68
N GLY A 128 -7.01 5.37 7.25
CA GLY A 128 -8.04 5.95 8.10
C GLY A 128 -9.44 5.90 7.51
N ILE A 129 -10.44 5.99 8.39
CA ILE A 129 -11.87 5.88 8.04
C ILE A 129 -12.64 7.19 8.23
N HIS A 130 -11.99 8.28 8.67
CA HIS A 130 -12.69 9.54 8.94
C HIS A 130 -12.76 10.48 7.74
N GLY A 131 -11.74 10.50 6.89
CA GLY A 131 -11.60 11.49 5.82
C GLY A 131 -11.04 10.91 4.52
N LYS A 132 -11.22 11.64 3.42
CA LYS A 132 -10.61 11.29 2.14
C LYS A 132 -9.21 11.88 2.05
N SER A 133 -8.20 11.07 1.76
CA SER A 133 -6.84 11.54 1.47
C SER A 133 -6.58 11.63 -0.04
N ASP A 134 -5.40 12.14 -0.42
CA ASP A 134 -4.95 12.15 -1.81
C ASP A 134 -4.70 10.74 -2.40
N SER A 135 -4.65 9.71 -1.54
CA SER A 135 -4.43 8.31 -1.88
C SER A 135 -3.11 8.06 -2.62
N GLN A 136 -2.13 8.97 -2.48
CA GLN A 136 -0.88 8.92 -3.25
C GLN A 136 0.14 7.98 -2.64
N GLY A 137 0.97 7.40 -3.53
CA GLY A 137 2.21 6.74 -3.20
C GLY A 137 3.38 7.56 -3.77
N VAL A 138 4.35 7.92 -2.94
CA VAL A 138 5.48 8.77 -3.36
C VAL A 138 6.80 8.09 -3.03
N PHE A 139 7.63 7.93 -4.06
CA PHE A 139 9.01 7.50 -3.94
C PHE A 139 9.92 8.72 -3.96
N TYR A 140 10.79 8.83 -2.97
CA TYR A 140 11.78 9.88 -2.87
C TYR A 140 13.15 9.27 -3.15
N GLY A 141 13.79 9.74 -4.22
CA GLY A 141 15.13 9.32 -4.59
C GLY A 141 16.15 10.45 -4.51
N SER A 142 17.42 10.11 -4.71
CA SER A 142 18.54 11.06 -4.65
C SER A 142 18.56 12.11 -5.76
N ALA A 143 17.78 11.91 -6.83
CA ALA A 143 17.71 12.81 -7.99
C ALA A 143 16.30 13.37 -8.28
N GLY A 144 15.30 13.07 -7.46
CA GLY A 144 13.94 13.56 -7.67
C GLY A 144 12.90 12.76 -6.90
N CYS A 145 11.64 12.84 -7.33
CA CYS A 145 10.57 12.02 -6.77
C CYS A 145 9.62 11.50 -7.85
N MET A 146 8.98 10.38 -7.54
CA MET A 146 7.94 9.79 -8.38
C MET A 146 6.66 9.64 -7.58
N ILE A 147 5.56 10.16 -8.12
CA ILE A 147 4.24 10.15 -7.51
C ILE A 147 3.35 9.19 -8.31
N VAL A 148 2.80 8.20 -7.64
CA VAL A 148 1.72 7.34 -8.14
C VAL A 148 0.42 7.92 -7.63
N GLU A 149 -0.42 8.37 -8.54
CA GLU A 149 -1.76 8.86 -8.22
C GLU A 149 -2.66 7.65 -7.96
N ASN A 150 -3.18 7.56 -6.74
CA ASN A 150 -4.06 6.48 -6.24
C ASN A 150 -3.37 5.10 -6.10
N ILE A 151 -2.96 4.71 -4.89
CA ILE A 151 -2.21 3.46 -4.67
C ILE A 151 -3.02 2.16 -4.83
N ASN A 152 -4.34 2.22 -4.63
CA ASN A 152 -5.21 1.05 -4.74
C ASN A 152 -5.86 0.89 -6.11
N ASN A 153 -5.84 1.95 -6.93
CA ASN A 153 -6.16 1.90 -8.35
C ASN A 153 -5.35 2.96 -9.11
N PRO A 154 -4.04 2.72 -9.39
CA PRO A 154 -3.18 3.72 -10.04
C PRO A 154 -3.75 4.30 -11.33
N GLU A 155 -3.80 5.63 -11.39
CA GLU A 155 -4.34 6.40 -12.53
C GLU A 155 -3.21 6.98 -13.40
N ALA A 156 -2.17 7.52 -12.76
CA ALA A 156 -0.99 8.05 -13.42
C ALA A 156 0.26 7.95 -12.54
N ILE A 157 1.42 7.97 -13.19
CA ILE A 157 2.73 8.00 -12.55
C ILE A 157 3.46 9.24 -13.06
N LYS A 158 3.79 10.15 -12.15
CA LYS A 158 4.43 11.45 -12.43
C LYS A 158 5.83 11.48 -11.84
N ILE A 159 6.81 11.88 -12.65
CA ILE A 159 8.22 11.95 -12.25
C ILE A 159 8.66 13.41 -12.26
N TYR A 160 9.27 13.82 -11.16
CA TYR A 160 9.79 15.16 -10.95
C TYR A 160 11.29 15.13 -10.71
N ASP A 161 12.00 16.13 -11.24
CA ASP A 161 13.42 16.37 -10.96
C ASP A 161 13.64 17.00 -9.56
N LYS A 162 14.89 17.38 -9.25
CA LYS A 162 15.25 17.97 -7.95
C LYS A 162 14.61 19.34 -7.73
N GLU A 163 14.37 20.07 -8.81
CA GLU A 163 13.76 21.38 -8.85
C GLU A 163 12.22 21.31 -8.84
N ARG A 164 11.66 20.10 -8.79
CA ARG A 164 10.22 19.80 -8.84
C ARG A 164 9.54 20.14 -10.16
N ASN A 165 10.29 20.17 -11.26
CA ASN A 165 9.69 20.22 -12.59
C ASN A 165 9.18 18.83 -12.96
N LEU A 166 7.98 18.76 -13.53
CA LEU A 166 7.45 17.51 -14.09
C LEU A 166 8.24 17.16 -15.36
N ILE A 167 8.96 16.04 -15.33
CA ILE A 167 9.79 15.60 -16.46
C ILE A 167 9.19 14.42 -17.22
N ARG A 168 8.28 13.66 -16.60
CA ARG A 168 7.56 12.57 -17.26
C ARG A 168 6.23 12.31 -16.57
N GLU A 169 5.21 12.04 -17.38
CA GLU A 169 3.93 11.53 -16.93
C GLU A 169 3.59 10.27 -17.73
N VAL A 170 3.22 9.20 -17.04
CA VAL A 170 2.80 7.94 -17.62
C VAL A 170 1.38 7.65 -17.15
N LYS A 171 0.44 7.57 -18.08
CA LYS A 171 -0.93 7.17 -17.76
C LYS A 171 -1.00 5.66 -17.57
N VAL A 172 -1.72 5.22 -16.54
CA VAL A 172 -2.03 3.82 -16.33
C VAL A 172 -3.32 3.50 -17.11
N PRO A 173 -3.37 2.39 -17.88
CA PRO A 173 -4.59 1.99 -18.59
C PRO A 173 -5.77 1.80 -17.63
N GLU A 174 -6.98 2.05 -18.12
CA GLU A 174 -8.20 1.75 -17.36
C GLU A 174 -8.30 0.24 -17.10
N GLN A 175 -8.76 -0.12 -15.91
CA GLN A 175 -8.87 -1.52 -15.47
C GLN A 175 -10.32 -2.00 -15.56
N ILE A 176 -10.52 -3.27 -15.88
CA ILE A 176 -11.86 -3.87 -16.00
C ILE A 176 -12.21 -4.62 -14.71
N SER A 177 -11.25 -5.32 -14.12
CA SER A 177 -11.44 -6.24 -13.00
C SER A 177 -10.34 -6.20 -11.93
N GLY A 178 -9.15 -5.66 -12.24
CA GLY A 178 -7.97 -5.68 -11.38
C GLY A 178 -7.23 -7.02 -11.30
N TYR A 179 -7.58 -7.97 -12.18
CA TYR A 179 -6.90 -9.25 -12.39
C TYR A 179 -6.47 -9.43 -13.85
N GLU A 180 -6.00 -8.35 -14.47
CA GLU A 180 -5.45 -8.35 -15.82
C GLU A 180 -4.03 -8.95 -15.80
N TYR A 181 -3.89 -10.20 -16.25
CA TYR A 181 -2.61 -10.92 -16.34
C TYR A 181 -1.77 -10.51 -17.55
#